data_AF-A0A1G1GS36-F1
#
_entry.id   AF-A0A1G1GS36-F1
#
_cell.length_a   1.000
_cell.length_b   1.000
_cell.length_c   1.000
_cell.angle_alpha   90.00
_cell.angle_beta   90.00
_cell.angle_gamma   90.00
#
_symmetry.space_group_name_H-M   'P 1'
#
loop_
_entity.id
_entity.type
_entity.pdbx_description
1 polymer ?
#
loop_
_entity_poly.entity_id
_entity_poly.type
_entity_poly.pdbx_seq_one_letter_code
_entity_poly.pdbx_strand_id
1 'polypeptide(L)'
;MKKKRLAESTEEFDRRFDAGEDIHELIDMSKAEIVCHGKKVRITIDMSEALVSEIDEIRRKIGVDRGALIKVWLHERVKQEKAAMGSAR
;
A
#
# COMPACT_ATOMS: atom_id res chain seq x y z
N MET A 1 20.44 -15.48 27.34
CA MET A 1 19.43 -14.72 26.58
C MET A 1 18.77 -13.73 27.55
N LYS A 2 19.01 -12.43 27.40
CA LYS A 2 18.46 -11.42 28.32
C LYS A 2 16.95 -11.28 28.08
N LYS A 3 16.14 -11.25 29.14
CA LYS A 3 14.69 -11.06 29.08
C LYS A 3 14.40 -9.70 28.44
N LYS A 4 13.73 -9.68 27.28
CA LYS A 4 13.24 -8.44 26.65
C LYS A 4 12.19 -7.83 27.60
N ARG A 5 12.47 -6.64 28.13
CA ARG A 5 11.52 -5.88 28.94
C ARG A 5 10.71 -5.02 27.96
N LEU A 6 9.53 -5.49 27.58
CA LEU A 6 8.62 -4.69 26.76
C LEU A 6 8.21 -3.44 27.55
N ALA A 7 8.03 -2.30 26.87
CA ALA A 7 7.48 -1.11 27.50
C ALA A 7 6.08 -1.40 28.08
N GLU A 8 5.80 -0.93 29.30
CA GLU A 8 4.53 -1.21 29.99
C GLU A 8 3.39 -0.32 29.48
N SER A 9 3.70 0.83 28.87
CA SER A 9 2.77 1.75 28.22
C SER A 9 3.46 2.54 27.09
N THR A 10 2.69 2.96 26.10
CA THR A 10 3.14 3.87 25.02
C THR A 10 3.72 5.17 25.57
N GLU A 11 3.18 5.67 26.70
CA GLU A 11 3.61 6.93 27.30
C GLU A 11 5.00 6.84 27.96
N GLU A 12 5.37 5.66 28.48
CA GLU A 12 6.73 5.41 29.01
C GLU A 12 7.74 5.34 27.87
N PHE A 13 7.35 4.70 26.78
CA PHE A 13 8.14 4.58 25.57
C PHE A 13 8.44 5.96 24.96
N ASP A 14 7.42 6.81 24.78
CA ASP A 14 7.59 8.16 24.24
C ASP A 14 8.51 9.01 25.13
N ARG A 15 8.31 8.99 26.46
CA ARG A 15 9.17 9.73 27.39
C ARG A 15 10.64 9.32 27.32
N ARG A 16 10.93 8.01 27.25
CA ARG A 16 12.31 7.50 27.14
C ARG A 16 12.92 7.77 25.76
N PHE A 17 12.10 7.73 24.71
CA PHE A 17 12.53 8.10 23.37
C PHE A 17 12.91 9.59 23.28
N ASP A 18 12.06 10.47 23.81
CA ASP A 18 12.31 11.92 23.87
C ASP A 18 13.50 12.27 24.78
N ALA A 19 13.75 11.47 25.83
CA ALA A 19 14.91 11.60 26.70
C ALA A 19 16.23 11.13 26.06
N GLY A 20 16.18 10.53 24.85
CA GLY A 20 17.35 10.00 24.15
C GLY A 20 17.92 8.73 24.76
N GLU A 21 17.12 7.98 25.53
CA GLU A 21 17.52 6.69 26.09
C GLU A 21 17.51 5.58 25.03
N ASP A 22 18.31 4.53 25.23
CA ASP A 22 18.35 3.37 24.34
C ASP A 22 17.05 2.55 24.51
N ILE A 23 16.14 2.72 23.56
CA ILE A 23 14.83 2.05 23.53
C ILE A 23 14.86 0.69 22.79
N HIS A 24 16.04 0.23 22.31
CA HIS A 24 16.14 -1.03 21.58
C HIS A 24 15.76 -2.24 22.44
N GLU A 25 15.96 -2.17 23.75
CA GLU A 25 15.56 -3.23 24.69
C GLU A 25 14.05 -3.28 24.94
N LEU A 26 13.33 -2.20 24.60
CA LEU A 26 11.89 -2.03 24.81
C LEU A 26 11.04 -2.41 23.59
N ILE A 27 11.65 -2.48 22.41
CA ILE A 27 10.99 -2.79 21.14
C ILE A 27 11.32 -4.22 20.71
N ASP A 28 10.30 -4.98 20.30
CA ASP A 28 10.53 -6.24 19.62
C ASP A 28 10.90 -6.02 18.15
N MET A 29 12.20 -5.86 17.88
CA MET A 29 12.74 -5.72 16.51
C MET A 29 12.34 -6.88 15.59
N SER A 30 11.97 -8.06 16.12
CA SER A 30 11.50 -9.18 15.31
C SER A 30 10.10 -8.94 14.70
N LYS A 31 9.33 -7.98 15.22
CA LYS A 31 8.01 -7.57 14.70
C LYS A 31 8.06 -6.24 13.96
N ALA A 32 9.23 -5.63 13.79
CA ALA A 32 9.38 -4.38 13.07
C ALA A 32 9.14 -4.62 11.57
N GLU A 33 7.93 -4.33 11.10
CA GLU A 33 7.57 -4.45 9.69
C GLU A 33 7.78 -3.11 8.98
N ILE A 34 8.80 -3.06 8.12
CA ILE A 34 9.01 -1.92 7.23
C ILE A 34 8.08 -2.09 6.02
N VAL A 35 6.89 -1.48 6.07
CA VAL A 35 5.96 -1.52 4.94
C VAL A 35 6.42 -0.55 3.84
N CYS A 36 7.42 -0.95 3.06
CA CYS A 36 7.85 -0.22 1.88
C CYS A 36 6.75 -0.27 0.80
N HIS A 37 5.88 0.76 0.76
CA HIS A 37 4.84 0.95 -0.28
C HIS A 37 5.44 1.33 -1.66
N GLY A 38 6.64 0.86 -1.99
CA GLY A 38 7.48 1.40 -3.06
C GLY A 38 7.72 0.49 -4.26
N LYS A 39 7.27 -0.77 -4.25
CA LYS A 39 7.55 -1.69 -5.36
C LYS A 39 6.62 -1.43 -6.54
N LYS A 40 7.05 -0.55 -7.46
CA LYS A 40 6.42 -0.38 -8.77
C LYS A 40 6.69 -1.63 -9.62
N VAL A 41 5.64 -2.37 -9.95
CA VAL A 41 5.72 -3.53 -10.87
C VAL A 41 5.30 -3.07 -12.26
N ARG A 42 6.10 -3.37 -13.28
CA ARG A 42 5.74 -3.15 -14.69
C ARG A 42 5.07 -4.42 -15.22
N ILE A 43 3.94 -4.25 -15.89
CA ILE A 43 3.17 -5.34 -16.48
C ILE A 43 3.04 -5.04 -17.98
N THR A 44 3.32 -6.03 -18.82
CA THR A 44 3.05 -5.99 -20.27
C THR A 44 1.75 -6.76 -20.51
N ILE A 45 0.80 -6.16 -21.22
CA ILE A 45 -0.53 -6.73 -21.47
C ILE A 45 -0.82 -6.60 -22.97
N ASP A 46 -1.23 -7.69 -23.60
CA ASP A 46 -1.75 -7.67 -24.96
C ASP A 46 -3.25 -7.32 -24.93
N MET A 47 -3.65 -6.35 -25.74
CA MET A 47 -5.04 -5.89 -25.87
C MET A 47 -5.42 -5.78 -27.33
N SER A 48 -6.71 -5.95 -27.65
CA SER A 48 -7.19 -5.76 -29.02
C SER A 48 -7.10 -4.30 -29.45
N GLU A 49 -6.89 -4.07 -30.76
CA GLU A 49 -6.83 -2.73 -31.33
C GLU A 49 -8.14 -1.95 -31.09
N ALA A 50 -9.29 -2.63 -31.21
CA ALA A 50 -10.60 -2.04 -30.95
C ALA A 50 -10.69 -1.46 -29.53
N LEU A 51 -10.27 -2.22 -28.51
CA LEU A 51 -10.31 -1.76 -27.11
C LEU A 51 -9.36 -0.57 -26.88
N VAL A 52 -8.16 -0.60 -27.48
CA VAL A 52 -7.21 0.52 -27.36
C VAL A 52 -7.79 1.78 -28.01
N SER A 53 -8.48 1.65 -29.14
CA SER A 53 -9.14 2.77 -29.83
C SER A 53 -10.26 3.39 -28.99
N GLU A 54 -11.07 2.57 -28.32
CA GLU A 54 -12.11 3.05 -27.40
C GLU A 54 -11.51 3.80 -26.19
N ILE A 55 -10.45 3.24 -25.59
CA ILE A 55 -9.71 3.89 -24.50
C ILE A 55 -9.14 5.24 -24.95
N ASP A 56 -8.61 5.30 -26.17
CA ASP A 56 -8.09 6.52 -26.77
C ASP A 56 -9.16 7.60 -26.97
N GLU A 57 -10.38 7.23 -27.32
CA GLU A 57 -11.46 8.20 -27.43
C GLU A 57 -11.80 8.82 -26.08
N ILE A 58 -11.87 7.99 -25.04
CA ILE A 58 -12.16 8.42 -23.68
C ILE A 58 -11.03 9.30 -23.13
N ARG A 59 -9.78 8.90 -23.36
CA ARG A 59 -8.62 9.68 -22.91
C ARG A 59 -8.61 11.08 -23.54
N ARG A 60 -9.01 11.22 -24.82
CA ARG A 60 -9.07 12.51 -25.52
C ARG A 60 -10.10 13.45 -24.91
N LYS A 61 -11.23 12.91 -24.45
CA LYS A 61 -12.30 13.68 -23.79
C LYS A 61 -11.88 14.17 -22.39
N ILE A 62 -11.14 13.34 -21.66
CA ILE A 62 -10.75 13.61 -20.26
C ILE A 62 -9.40 14.33 -20.17
N GLY A 63 -8.53 14.21 -21.19
CA GLY A 63 -7.21 14.84 -21.23
C GLY A 63 -6.15 14.12 -20.39
N VAL A 64 -6.23 12.79 -20.29
CA VAL A 64 -5.30 11.97 -19.48
C VAL A 64 -4.52 10.96 -20.32
N ASP A 65 -3.38 10.51 -19.82
CA ASP A 65 -2.62 9.44 -20.45
C ASP A 65 -3.32 8.07 -20.34
N ARG A 66 -3.10 7.19 -21.31
CA ARG A 66 -3.66 5.83 -21.34
C ARG A 66 -3.34 5.07 -20.05
N GLY A 67 -2.10 5.14 -19.57
CA GLY A 67 -1.65 4.43 -18.38
C GLY A 67 -2.27 4.97 -17.09
N ALA A 68 -2.61 6.26 -17.04
CA ALA A 68 -3.31 6.86 -15.91
C ALA A 68 -4.77 6.37 -15.86
N LEU A 69 -5.45 6.38 -17.01
CA LEU A 69 -6.84 5.92 -17.11
C LEU A 69 -6.98 4.43 -16.74
N ILE A 70 -6.12 3.57 -17.31
CA ILE A 70 -6.13 2.13 -17.02
C ILE A 70 -5.87 1.85 -15.53
N LYS A 71 -4.97 2.62 -14.90
CA LYS A 71 -4.65 2.45 -13.47
C LYS A 71 -5.86 2.77 -12.58
N VAL A 72 -6.61 3.82 -12.89
CA VAL A 72 -7.81 4.19 -12.14
C VAL A 72 -8.87 3.10 -12.26
N TRP A 73 -9.19 2.68 -13.49
CA TRP A 73 -10.18 1.62 -13.72
C TRP A 73 -9.81 0.30 -13.05
N LEU A 74 -8.53 -0.10 -13.12
CA LEU A 74 -8.07 -1.30 -12.45
C LEU A 74 -8.24 -1.19 -10.93
N HIS A 75 -7.91 -0.04 -10.34
CA HIS A 75 -8.08 0.20 -8.92
C HIS A 75 -9.56 0.14 -8.50
N GLU A 76 -10.45 0.78 -9.27
CA GLU A 76 -11.89 0.75 -9.03
C GLU A 76 -12.46 -0.67 -9.11
N ARG A 77 -12.11 -1.42 -10.16
CA ARG A 77 -12.57 -2.80 -10.36
C ARG A 77 -12.08 -3.71 -9.23
N VAL A 78 -10.80 -3.63 -8.87
CA VAL A 78 -10.22 -4.42 -7.76
C VAL A 78 -10.88 -4.06 -6.43
N LYS A 79 -11.14 -2.77 -6.18
CA LYS A 79 -11.83 -2.33 -4.96
C LYS A 79 -13.26 -2.87 -4.89
N GLN A 80 -14.00 -2.84 -6.00
CA GLN A 80 -15.35 -3.41 -6.08
C GLN A 80 -15.35 -4.92 -5.84
N GLU A 81 -14.44 -5.67 -6.46
CA GLU A 81 -14.33 -7.12 -6.26
C GLU A 81 -13.97 -7.48 -4.81
N LYS A 82 -13.06 -6.73 -4.19
CA LYS A 82 -12.74 -6.90 -2.76
C LYS A 82 -13.93 -6.59 -1.86
N ALA A 83 -14.70 -5.55 -2.17
CA ALA A 83 -15.91 -5.22 -1.43
C ALA A 83 -16.98 -6.32 -1.57
N ALA A 84 -17.18 -6.85 -2.78
CA ALA A 84 -18.11 -7.95 -3.05
C ALA A 84 -17.68 -9.24 -2.32
N MET A 85 -16.38 -9.59 -2.32
CA MET A 85 -15.86 -10.73 -1.59
C MET A 85 -15.88 -10.54 -0.06
N GLY A 86 -15.73 -9.30 0.42
CA GLY A 86 -15.81 -8.97 1.84
C GLY A 86 -17.23 -8.99 2.39
N SER A 87 -18.24 -8.73 1.55
CA SER A 87 -19.66 -8.82 1.93
C SER A 87 -20.20 -10.26 1.92
N ALA A 88 -19.44 -11.22 1.40
CA ALA A 88 -19.78 -12.64 1.36
C ALA A 88 -19.13 -13.47 2.50
N ARG A 89 -18.52 -12.81 3.50
CA ARG A 89 -17.92 -13.43 4.70
C ARG A 89 -18.57 -12.92 5.97
#